data_AF-A0A7Y0P3E3-F1
#
_entry.id   AF-A0A7Y0P3E3-F1
#
_cell.length_a   1.000
_cell.length_b   1.000
_cell.length_c   1.000
_cell.angle_alpha   90.00
_cell.angle_beta   90.00
_cell.angle_gamma   90.00
#
_symmetry.space_group_name_H-M   'P 1'
#
loop_
_entity.id
_entity.type
_entity.pdbx_description
1 polymer ?
#
loop_
_entity_poly.entity_id
_entity_poly.type
_entity_poly.pdbx_seq_one_letter_code
_entity_poly.pdbx_strand_id
1 'polypeptide(L)'
;MTHQDELPENRLRKELPAEVPAQAGAPERSAEGRSEPALTGRQRLVAGLWPPRFTRAQLVVALLLFGLGFGLAIQVASNSDSDSALRGARQEDLVRILDELDNRTQRLEDEKQGLDKQRQELENSSDQAEEARRQTAEKEKQLGILAGTVAAQGPGITVTVEDTKGTVQADMLLDAIQELRAAGAEAIQVNGVRVVAGTYLTDSGKSVEVDGNKINAPYRFKVIGKPQDLEPALNIPGGVVQTFEKEQATVTVERSDKIVVDALRAAKQPDYARSSSQ
;
A
#
# COMPACT_ATOMS: atom_id res chain seq x y z
N MET A 1 55.16 -3.69 -22.97
CA MET A 1 56.13 -4.51 -22.24
C MET A 1 55.40 -4.95 -20.97
N THR A 2 54.53 -5.97 -20.98
CA THR A 2 54.76 -7.33 -21.50
C THR A 2 56.12 -7.81 -21.01
N HIS A 3 56.21 -8.73 -20.07
CA HIS A 3 55.95 -10.15 -20.26
C HIS A 3 56.29 -10.79 -18.89
N GLN A 4 55.48 -11.67 -18.29
CA GLN A 4 55.07 -12.99 -18.74
C GLN A 4 55.76 -14.08 -17.90
N ASP A 5 54.98 -15.12 -17.61
CA ASP A 5 55.27 -16.53 -17.32
C ASP A 5 56.21 -16.84 -16.15
N GLU A 6 55.65 -17.42 -15.08
CA GLU A 6 55.48 -18.87 -14.88
C GLU A 6 56.81 -19.60 -14.71
N LEU A 7 56.90 -20.46 -13.68
CA LEU A 7 57.05 -21.91 -13.86
C LEU A 7 57.08 -22.62 -12.48
N PRO A 8 56.78 -23.93 -12.44
CA PRO A 8 56.21 -24.58 -11.27
C PRO A 8 57.17 -25.55 -10.56
N GLU A 9 56.72 -25.92 -9.36
CA GLU A 9 56.78 -27.20 -8.68
C GLU A 9 57.85 -28.28 -9.02
N ASN A 10 58.54 -28.66 -7.93
CA ASN A 10 58.55 -30.02 -7.37
C ASN A 10 59.65 -30.99 -7.88
N ARG A 11 60.48 -31.51 -6.95
CA ARG A 11 60.40 -32.90 -6.48
C ARG A 11 61.74 -33.48 -5.95
N LEU A 12 61.55 -34.43 -5.01
CA LEU A 12 62.33 -35.67 -4.76
C LEU A 12 63.63 -35.53 -3.93
N ARG A 13 63.65 -36.11 -2.72
CA ARG A 13 64.30 -37.42 -2.36
C ARG A 13 65.70 -37.20 -1.74
N LYS A 14 66.26 -38.00 -0.83
CA LYS A 14 65.87 -39.17 -0.02
C LYS A 14 67.11 -39.53 0.84
N GLU A 15 66.92 -40.22 1.95
CA GLU A 15 67.81 -41.20 2.62
C GLU A 15 68.99 -40.74 3.53
N LEU A 16 68.76 -41.00 4.82
CA LEU A 16 69.59 -41.70 5.84
C LEU A 16 70.66 -42.68 5.28
N PRO A 17 71.71 -43.10 6.03
CA PRO A 17 71.56 -43.70 7.38
C PRO A 17 72.75 -43.62 8.39
N ALA A 18 72.45 -44.12 9.60
CA ALA A 18 73.25 -45.01 10.48
C ALA A 18 74.65 -44.58 10.98
N GLU A 19 75.16 -44.91 12.17
CA GLU A 19 74.73 -45.59 13.40
C GLU A 19 76.03 -45.67 14.26
N VAL A 20 76.05 -45.11 15.50
CA VAL A 20 76.59 -45.74 16.75
C VAL A 20 78.12 -46.04 16.83
N PRO A 21 78.80 -46.25 18.00
CA PRO A 21 78.63 -45.80 19.40
C PRO A 21 79.92 -45.22 20.06
N ALA A 22 79.79 -44.86 21.36
CA ALA A 22 80.70 -45.16 22.50
C ALA A 22 82.19 -44.74 22.45
N GLN A 23 82.86 -44.32 23.51
CA GLN A 23 82.62 -44.27 24.94
C GLN A 23 83.78 -43.45 25.52
N ALA A 24 83.54 -42.71 26.59
CA ALA A 24 84.41 -42.60 27.76
C ALA A 24 83.73 -41.53 28.64
N GLY A 25 82.95 -41.95 29.63
CA GLY A 25 83.55 -42.47 30.84
C GLY A 25 83.53 -41.32 31.84
N ALA A 26 82.57 -41.41 32.76
CA ALA A 26 82.42 -40.63 33.98
C ALA A 26 83.70 -40.69 34.84
N PRO A 27 83.74 -40.23 36.10
CA PRO A 27 82.78 -39.48 36.92
C PRO A 27 83.49 -38.26 37.58
N GLU A 28 82.97 -37.66 38.65
CA GLU A 28 83.37 -38.04 40.02
C GLU A 28 82.43 -37.42 41.05
N ARG A 29 82.28 -38.11 42.19
CA ARG A 29 82.55 -37.54 43.52
C ARG A 29 82.61 -38.66 44.56
N SER A 30 83.68 -38.70 45.35
CA SER A 30 83.65 -38.85 46.82
C SER A 30 85.06 -38.81 47.47
N ALA A 31 85.16 -37.99 48.52
CA ALA A 31 85.92 -38.12 49.78
C ALA A 31 87.48 -38.09 49.86
N GLU A 32 87.94 -37.07 50.61
CA GLU A 32 88.98 -37.02 51.67
C GLU A 32 90.45 -37.45 51.44
N GLY A 33 91.39 -36.54 51.75
CA GLY A 33 92.78 -36.86 52.06
C GLY A 33 93.80 -35.73 51.81
N ARG A 34 94.52 -35.32 52.87
CA ARG A 34 95.57 -34.26 52.94
C ARG A 34 96.76 -34.46 51.98
N SER A 35 97.31 -33.34 51.46
CA SER A 35 98.75 -32.95 51.29
C SER A 35 99.00 -32.12 50.00
N GLU A 36 99.67 -30.97 50.12
CA GLU A 36 100.08 -30.06 49.02
C GLU A 36 101.23 -30.64 48.15
N PRO A 37 101.67 -29.96 47.05
CA PRO A 37 100.90 -29.38 45.95
C PRO A 37 101.40 -29.94 44.59
N ALA A 38 100.51 -30.17 43.64
CA ALA A 38 100.90 -30.45 42.25
C ALA A 38 99.89 -29.83 41.29
N LEU A 39 100.39 -28.93 40.45
CA LEU A 39 99.67 -28.26 39.37
C LEU A 39 99.31 -29.29 38.28
N THR A 40 98.02 -29.42 37.92
CA THR A 40 97.58 -30.44 36.94
C THR A 40 96.59 -29.93 35.88
N GLY A 41 96.95 -30.21 34.62
CA GLY A 41 96.06 -30.68 33.55
C GLY A 41 95.20 -29.66 32.80
N ARG A 42 94.34 -28.93 33.50
CA ARG A 42 93.27 -28.15 32.85
C ARG A 42 93.72 -26.78 32.31
N GLN A 43 94.86 -26.28 32.78
CA GLN A 43 95.49 -25.05 32.27
C GLN A 43 96.30 -25.26 30.97
N ARG A 44 96.53 -26.51 30.52
CA ARG A 44 97.22 -26.80 29.24
C ARG A 44 96.29 -26.91 28.03
N LEU A 45 95.00 -27.20 28.22
CA LEU A 45 94.03 -27.26 27.11
C LEU A 45 93.49 -25.87 26.74
N VAL A 46 93.38 -24.95 27.71
CA VAL A 46 93.00 -23.55 27.45
C VAL A 46 94.11 -22.76 26.75
N ALA A 47 95.36 -23.22 26.83
CA ALA A 47 96.51 -22.63 26.13
C ALA A 47 96.78 -23.25 24.73
N GLY A 48 96.02 -24.28 24.32
CA GLY A 48 96.15 -24.91 23.00
C GLY A 48 95.14 -24.43 21.95
N LEU A 49 94.11 -23.68 22.38
CA LEU A 49 93.01 -23.19 21.53
C LEU A 49 92.96 -21.66 21.44
N TRP A 50 94.06 -20.99 21.79
CA TRP A 50 94.24 -19.55 21.64
C TRP A 50 95.66 -19.31 21.11
N PRO A 51 95.85 -18.63 19.97
CA PRO A 51 95.00 -17.55 19.44
C PRO A 51 94.01 -18.00 18.35
N PRO A 52 92.76 -17.49 18.33
CA PRO A 52 91.88 -17.62 17.18
C PRO A 52 92.42 -16.71 16.08
N ARG A 53 92.94 -17.32 15.02
CA ARG A 53 93.25 -16.60 13.78
C ARG A 53 91.91 -16.31 13.11
N PHE A 54 91.26 -15.19 13.47
CA PHE A 54 90.12 -14.68 12.71
C PHE A 54 90.64 -14.27 11.33
N THR A 55 90.63 -15.22 10.40
CA THR A 55 90.88 -14.92 9.00
C THR A 55 89.73 -14.06 8.50
N ARG A 56 90.00 -13.13 7.57
CA ARG A 56 88.96 -12.26 6.99
C ARG A 56 87.76 -13.07 6.48
N ALA A 57 88.00 -14.29 5.99
CA ALA A 57 86.98 -15.23 5.57
C ALA A 57 86.01 -15.64 6.70
N GLN A 58 86.49 -15.85 7.93
CA GLN A 58 85.66 -16.30 9.04
C GLN A 58 84.77 -15.18 9.61
N LEU A 59 85.25 -13.93 9.58
CA LEU A 59 84.41 -12.76 9.88
C LEU A 59 83.33 -12.54 8.83
N VAL A 60 83.64 -12.76 7.54
CA VAL A 60 82.66 -12.71 6.46
C VAL A 60 81.60 -13.79 6.63
N VAL A 61 81.98 -15.02 6.97
CA VAL A 61 81.04 -16.12 7.22
C VAL A 61 80.15 -15.85 8.44
N ALA A 62 80.71 -15.33 9.54
CA ALA A 62 79.93 -14.97 10.72
C ALA A 62 78.93 -13.83 10.43
N LEU A 63 79.34 -12.82 9.66
CA LEU A 63 78.47 -11.71 9.25
C LEU A 63 77.38 -12.16 8.28
N LEU A 64 77.70 -13.08 7.37
CA LEU A 64 76.70 -13.70 6.49
C LEU A 64 75.70 -14.56 7.26
N LEU A 65 76.16 -15.39 8.21
CA LEU A 65 75.27 -16.19 9.06
C LEU A 65 74.42 -15.31 9.99
N PHE A 66 74.98 -14.22 10.52
CA PHE A 66 74.24 -13.25 11.31
C PHE A 66 73.20 -12.51 10.46
N GLY A 67 73.57 -12.05 9.25
CA GLY A 67 72.65 -11.42 8.31
C GLY A 67 71.55 -12.38 7.85
N LEU A 68 71.88 -13.65 7.61
CA LEU A 68 70.91 -14.68 7.24
C LEU A 68 69.99 -15.06 8.41
N GLY A 69 70.55 -15.20 9.62
CA GLY A 69 69.79 -15.47 10.83
C GLY A 69 68.88 -14.31 11.22
N PHE A 70 69.36 -13.08 11.08
CA PHE A 70 68.58 -11.86 11.30
C PHE A 70 67.50 -11.67 10.25
N GLY A 71 67.81 -11.94 8.97
CA GLY A 71 66.84 -11.95 7.88
C GLY A 71 65.75 -13.00 8.10
N LEU A 72 66.12 -14.22 8.51
CA LEU A 72 65.16 -15.27 8.87
C LEU A 72 64.34 -14.90 10.11
N ALA A 73 64.93 -14.27 11.13
CA ALA A 73 64.21 -13.81 12.30
C ALA A 73 63.18 -12.72 11.96
N ILE A 74 63.54 -11.75 11.11
CA ILE A 74 62.60 -10.75 10.59
C ILE A 74 61.52 -11.40 9.74
N GLN A 75 61.89 -12.33 8.87
CA GLN A 75 60.94 -13.04 8.00
C GLN A 75 59.95 -13.85 8.83
N VAL A 76 60.42 -14.58 9.85
CA VAL A 76 59.55 -15.33 10.76
C VAL A 76 58.70 -14.39 11.60
N ALA A 77 59.27 -13.33 12.18
CA ALA A 77 58.52 -12.34 12.96
C ALA A 77 57.41 -11.66 12.13
N SER A 78 57.74 -11.24 10.90
CA SER A 78 56.77 -10.63 9.97
C SER A 78 55.70 -11.61 9.51
N ASN A 79 56.04 -12.89 9.36
CA ASN A 79 55.10 -13.92 8.92
C ASN A 79 54.24 -14.43 10.10
N SER A 80 54.72 -14.32 11.34
CA SER A 80 53.98 -14.65 12.57
C SER A 80 53.03 -13.54 13.03
N ASP A 81 53.32 -12.27 12.74
CA ASP A 81 52.37 -11.17 12.98
C ASP A 81 51.13 -11.27 12.07
N SER A 82 51.30 -11.73 10.84
CA SER A 82 50.19 -12.04 9.93
C SER A 82 49.37 -13.26 10.34
N ASP A 83 49.96 -14.22 11.09
CA ASP A 83 49.28 -15.46 11.50
C ASP A 83 48.60 -15.36 12.87
N SER A 84 49.04 -14.45 13.75
CA SER A 84 48.43 -14.21 15.06
C SER A 84 47.20 -13.28 15.01
N ALA A 85 47.13 -12.38 14.03
CA ALA A 85 45.95 -11.53 13.81
C ALA A 85 44.81 -12.22 13.03
N LEU A 86 45.05 -13.38 12.38
CA LEU A 86 44.11 -13.99 11.44
C LEU A 86 43.50 -15.35 11.87
N ARG A 87 43.89 -15.92 13.01
CA ARG A 87 43.35 -17.23 13.48
C ARG A 87 42.09 -17.12 14.37
N GLY A 88 41.83 -15.96 14.99
CA GLY A 88 40.59 -15.69 15.75
C GLY A 88 39.53 -14.88 14.97
N ALA A 89 39.95 -14.01 14.05
CA ALA A 89 39.07 -13.05 13.40
C ALA A 89 38.12 -13.62 12.33
N ARG A 90 38.42 -14.77 11.69
CA ARG A 90 37.63 -15.25 10.54
C ARG A 90 36.26 -15.83 10.90
N GLN A 91 36.16 -16.56 12.01
CA GLN A 91 34.89 -17.13 12.44
C GLN A 91 34.03 -16.07 13.13
N GLU A 92 34.64 -15.21 13.94
CA GLU A 92 33.98 -14.12 14.64
C GLU A 92 33.47 -13.03 13.67
N ASP A 93 34.22 -12.67 12.63
CA ASP A 93 33.75 -11.73 11.61
C ASP A 93 32.66 -12.31 10.71
N LEU A 94 32.69 -13.61 10.39
CA LEU A 94 31.61 -14.26 9.64
C LEU A 94 30.32 -14.34 10.47
N VAL A 95 30.42 -14.65 11.77
CA VAL A 95 29.27 -14.61 12.69
C VAL A 95 28.75 -13.19 12.83
N ARG A 96 29.63 -12.18 12.97
CA ARG A 96 29.23 -10.76 13.03
C ARG A 96 28.55 -10.28 11.75
N ILE A 97 29.06 -10.66 10.58
CA ILE A 97 28.45 -10.33 9.27
C ILE A 97 27.12 -11.04 9.11
N LEU A 98 27.02 -12.31 9.53
CA LEU A 98 25.77 -13.06 9.52
C LEU A 98 24.74 -12.42 10.45
N ASP A 99 25.13 -12.08 11.68
CA ASP A 99 24.26 -11.37 12.64
C ASP A 99 23.83 -10.01 12.08
N GLU A 100 24.72 -9.26 11.43
CA GLU A 100 24.36 -7.98 10.80
C GLU A 100 23.43 -8.17 9.60
N LEU A 101 23.64 -9.22 8.80
CA LEU A 101 22.77 -9.55 7.67
C LEU A 101 21.40 -10.04 8.14
N ASP A 102 21.34 -10.86 9.20
CA ASP A 102 20.11 -11.35 9.82
C ASP A 102 19.35 -10.17 10.43
N ASN A 103 20.03 -9.27 11.14
CA ASN A 103 19.41 -8.05 11.67
C ASN A 103 18.90 -7.12 10.55
N ARG A 104 19.65 -6.96 9.45
CA ARG A 104 19.18 -6.19 8.28
C ARG A 104 18.00 -6.87 7.60
N THR A 105 18.02 -8.19 7.49
CA THR A 105 16.93 -8.99 6.90
C THR A 105 15.67 -8.85 7.74
N GLN A 106 15.76 -9.04 9.06
CA GLN A 106 14.65 -8.84 9.99
C GLN A 106 14.09 -7.41 9.90
N ARG A 107 14.95 -6.39 9.90
CA ARG A 107 14.49 -4.99 9.74
C ARG A 107 13.78 -4.74 8.42
N LEU A 108 14.28 -5.29 7.31
CA LEU A 108 13.65 -5.15 6.00
C LEU A 108 12.34 -5.93 5.90
N GLU A 109 12.25 -7.10 6.54
CA GLU A 109 11.01 -7.87 6.65
C GLU A 109 9.97 -7.10 7.48
N ASP A 110 10.37 -6.51 8.60
CA ASP A 110 9.50 -5.65 9.42
C ASP A 110 9.04 -4.42 8.66
N GLU A 111 9.94 -3.76 7.91
CA GLU A 111 9.61 -2.60 7.08
C GLU A 111 8.64 -2.98 5.95
N LYS A 112 8.87 -4.12 5.28
CA LYS A 112 7.96 -4.65 4.28
C LYS A 112 6.58 -4.94 4.87
N GLN A 113 6.52 -5.60 6.02
CA GLN A 113 5.24 -5.86 6.70
C GLN A 113 4.54 -4.56 7.11
N GLY A 114 5.29 -3.54 7.54
CA GLY A 114 4.77 -2.22 7.85
C GLY A 114 4.19 -1.52 6.61
N LEU A 115 4.91 -1.54 5.49
CA LEU A 115 4.48 -0.96 4.22
C LEU A 115 3.28 -1.71 3.63
N ASP A 116 3.24 -3.04 3.71
CA ASP A 116 2.10 -3.85 3.26
C ASP A 116 0.85 -3.53 4.08
N LYS A 117 0.97 -3.34 5.41
CA LYS A 117 -0.13 -2.88 6.26
C LYS A 117 -0.60 -1.47 5.91
N GLN A 118 0.31 -0.53 5.72
CA GLN A 118 -0.03 0.85 5.33
C GLN A 118 -0.73 0.89 3.97
N ARG A 119 -0.25 0.10 3.01
CA ARG A 119 -0.87 -0.03 1.70
C ARG A 119 -2.27 -0.59 1.83
N GLN A 120 -2.45 -1.68 2.58
CA GLN A 120 -3.76 -2.29 2.79
C GLN A 120 -4.74 -1.33 3.51
N GLU A 121 -4.27 -0.58 4.50
CA GLU A 121 -5.06 0.45 5.19
C GLU A 121 -5.47 1.57 4.22
N LEU A 122 -4.55 2.04 3.39
CA LEU A 122 -4.83 3.08 2.41
C LEU A 122 -5.83 2.61 1.35
N GLU A 123 -5.64 1.41 0.79
CA GLU A 123 -6.56 0.77 -0.16
C GLU A 123 -7.97 0.65 0.47
N ASN A 124 -8.07 0.09 1.68
CA ASN A 124 -9.35 -0.03 2.40
C ASN A 124 -10.01 1.33 2.66
N SER A 125 -9.25 2.34 3.08
CA SER A 125 -9.78 3.68 3.35
C SER A 125 -10.29 4.38 2.09
N SER A 126 -9.60 4.16 0.96
CA SER A 126 -9.98 4.69 -0.35
C SER A 126 -11.29 4.05 -0.81
N ASP A 127 -11.40 2.72 -0.72
CA ASP A 127 -12.61 1.99 -1.08
C ASP A 127 -13.80 2.42 -0.22
N GLN A 128 -13.60 2.56 1.09
CA GLN A 128 -14.63 3.07 2.01
C GLN A 128 -15.06 4.50 1.65
N ALA A 129 -14.12 5.38 1.32
CA ALA A 129 -14.41 6.76 0.92
C ALA A 129 -15.17 6.82 -0.41
N GLU A 130 -14.82 5.96 -1.37
CA GLU A 130 -15.51 5.87 -2.65
C GLU A 130 -16.96 5.38 -2.47
N GLU A 131 -17.16 4.33 -1.69
CA GLU A 131 -18.50 3.81 -1.39
C GLU A 131 -19.35 4.83 -0.63
N ALA A 132 -18.77 5.54 0.35
CA ALA A 132 -19.47 6.62 1.05
C ALA A 132 -19.92 7.75 0.10
N ARG A 133 -19.07 8.12 -0.87
CA ARG A 133 -19.41 9.13 -1.89
C ARG A 133 -20.52 8.63 -2.81
N ARG A 134 -20.47 7.37 -3.27
CA ARG A 134 -21.53 6.78 -4.10
C ARG A 134 -22.87 6.79 -3.39
N GLN A 135 -22.91 6.33 -2.15
CA GLN A 135 -24.12 6.35 -1.32
C GLN A 135 -24.66 7.77 -1.10
N THR A 136 -23.76 8.75 -0.92
CA THR A 136 -24.16 10.16 -0.77
C THR A 136 -24.78 10.69 -2.05
N ALA A 137 -24.17 10.43 -3.21
CA ALA A 137 -24.70 10.85 -4.51
C ALA A 137 -26.05 10.18 -4.82
N GLU A 138 -26.23 8.91 -4.46
CA GLU A 138 -27.52 8.23 -4.61
C GLU A 138 -28.60 8.83 -3.72
N LYS A 139 -28.28 9.10 -2.45
CA LYS A 139 -29.20 9.77 -1.51
C LYS A 139 -29.54 11.17 -2.00
N GLU A 140 -28.57 11.94 -2.47
CA GLU A 140 -28.77 13.27 -3.04
C GLU A 140 -29.73 13.20 -4.22
N LYS A 141 -29.54 12.23 -5.13
CA LYS A 141 -30.45 12.00 -6.25
C LYS A 141 -31.86 11.65 -5.79
N GLN A 142 -32.01 10.73 -4.82
CA GLN A 142 -33.32 10.33 -4.28
C GLN A 142 -34.06 11.52 -3.65
N LEU A 143 -33.35 12.29 -2.81
CA LEU A 143 -33.90 13.50 -2.19
C LEU A 143 -34.21 14.57 -3.23
N GLY A 144 -33.38 14.71 -4.26
CA GLY A 144 -33.63 15.61 -5.38
C GLY A 144 -34.88 15.24 -6.18
N ILE A 145 -35.16 13.94 -6.38
CA ILE A 145 -36.38 13.48 -7.07
C ILE A 145 -37.60 13.86 -6.23
N LEU A 146 -37.55 13.63 -4.91
CA LEU A 146 -38.62 13.97 -3.98
C LEU A 146 -38.85 15.50 -3.89
N ALA A 147 -37.78 16.28 -3.86
CA ALA A 147 -37.83 17.74 -3.85
C ALA A 147 -38.18 18.34 -5.22
N GLY A 148 -38.19 17.52 -6.27
CA GLY A 148 -38.43 17.95 -7.64
C GLY A 148 -37.28 18.73 -8.30
N THR A 149 -36.08 18.72 -7.72
CA THR A 149 -34.90 19.45 -8.24
C THR A 149 -34.13 18.70 -9.32
N VAL A 150 -34.35 17.38 -9.44
CA VAL A 150 -33.77 16.57 -10.52
C VAL A 150 -34.86 15.85 -11.32
N ALA A 151 -34.52 15.53 -12.58
CA ALA A 151 -35.39 14.80 -13.48
C ALA A 151 -35.50 13.32 -13.05
N ALA A 152 -36.64 12.71 -13.36
CA ALA A 152 -36.91 11.30 -13.09
C ALA A 152 -37.42 10.60 -14.35
N GLN A 153 -37.18 9.29 -14.43
CA GLN A 153 -37.72 8.45 -15.49
C GLN A 153 -38.12 7.09 -14.91
N GLY A 154 -39.18 6.51 -15.45
CA GLY A 154 -39.69 5.20 -15.02
C GLY A 154 -40.97 4.83 -15.75
N PRO A 155 -41.54 3.66 -15.46
CA PRO A 155 -42.86 3.30 -15.95
C PRO A 155 -43.91 4.28 -15.41
N GLY A 156 -45.02 4.40 -16.12
CA GLY A 156 -46.11 5.27 -15.69
C GLY A 156 -47.17 5.49 -16.76
N ILE A 157 -47.88 6.61 -16.63
CA ILE A 157 -48.96 6.99 -17.53
C ILE A 157 -48.81 8.44 -18.00
N THR A 158 -49.26 8.71 -19.21
CA THR A 158 -49.58 10.07 -19.69
C THR A 158 -51.08 10.24 -19.67
N VAL A 159 -51.57 11.22 -18.93
CA VAL A 159 -52.99 11.60 -18.94
C VAL A 159 -53.12 12.89 -19.73
N THR A 160 -54.00 12.92 -20.72
CA THR A 160 -54.30 14.12 -21.50
C THR A 160 -55.76 14.48 -21.29
N VAL A 161 -56.02 15.68 -20.77
CA VAL A 161 -57.36 16.23 -20.59
C VAL A 161 -57.57 17.34 -21.60
N GLU A 162 -58.40 17.07 -22.60
CA GLU A 162 -58.82 18.06 -23.59
C GLU A 162 -60.03 18.83 -23.08
N ASP A 163 -59.92 20.15 -22.99
CA ASP A 163 -60.98 21.03 -22.56
C ASP A 163 -61.15 22.18 -23.55
N THR A 164 -62.01 21.97 -24.54
CA THR A 164 -62.27 22.96 -25.59
C THR A 164 -63.16 24.12 -25.12
N LYS A 165 -63.86 23.97 -23.99
CA LYS A 165 -64.82 24.95 -23.47
C LYS A 165 -64.23 25.84 -22.37
N GLY A 166 -63.12 25.41 -21.76
CA GLY A 166 -62.49 26.08 -20.64
C GLY A 166 -63.29 25.89 -19.35
N THR A 167 -63.86 24.70 -19.15
CA THR A 167 -64.69 24.32 -17.99
C THR A 167 -63.87 23.68 -16.87
N VAL A 168 -62.66 23.21 -17.19
CA VAL A 168 -61.77 22.58 -16.20
C VAL A 168 -61.21 23.64 -15.25
N GLN A 169 -61.49 23.42 -13.97
CA GLN A 169 -61.07 24.28 -12.86
C GLN A 169 -59.87 23.70 -12.10
N ALA A 170 -59.26 24.54 -11.27
CA ALA A 170 -58.08 24.20 -10.48
C ALA A 170 -58.30 23.05 -9.49
N ASP A 171 -59.49 22.96 -8.89
CA ASP A 171 -59.89 21.90 -7.97
C ASP A 171 -59.94 20.53 -8.66
N MET A 172 -60.46 20.45 -9.89
CA MET A 172 -60.50 19.21 -10.68
C MET A 172 -59.10 18.68 -11.00
N LEU A 173 -58.18 19.58 -11.38
CA LEU A 173 -56.78 19.20 -11.61
C LEU A 173 -56.08 18.81 -10.32
N LEU A 174 -56.40 19.47 -9.19
CA LEU A 174 -55.89 19.10 -7.88
C LEU A 174 -56.38 17.70 -7.48
N ASP A 175 -57.66 17.40 -7.63
CA ASP A 175 -58.22 16.07 -7.34
C ASP A 175 -57.53 14.98 -8.17
N ALA A 176 -57.28 15.24 -9.46
CA ALA A 176 -56.49 14.33 -10.30
C ALA A 176 -55.08 14.08 -9.73
N ILE A 177 -54.39 15.13 -9.29
CA ILE A 177 -53.07 15.01 -8.64
C ILE A 177 -53.16 14.19 -7.35
N GLN A 178 -54.21 14.40 -6.55
CA GLN A 178 -54.39 13.73 -5.27
C GLN A 178 -54.73 12.24 -5.45
N GLU A 179 -55.57 11.88 -6.41
CA GLU A 179 -55.84 10.48 -6.74
C GLU A 179 -54.59 9.78 -7.28
N LEU A 180 -53.81 10.42 -8.14
CA LEU A 180 -52.53 9.87 -8.61
C LEU A 180 -51.55 9.63 -7.45
N ARG A 181 -51.48 10.56 -6.48
CA ARG A 181 -50.67 10.40 -5.27
C ARG A 181 -51.16 9.23 -4.42
N ALA A 182 -52.47 9.10 -4.23
CA ALA A 182 -53.08 7.98 -3.50
C ALA A 182 -52.78 6.64 -4.18
N ALA A 183 -52.74 6.62 -5.51
CA ALA A 183 -52.40 5.46 -6.33
C ALA A 183 -50.89 5.14 -6.40
N GLY A 184 -50.04 5.90 -5.71
CA GLY A 184 -48.60 5.64 -5.63
C GLY A 184 -47.79 6.29 -6.75
N ALA A 185 -48.22 7.43 -7.29
CA ALA A 185 -47.39 8.24 -8.17
C ALA A 185 -46.12 8.74 -7.43
N GLU A 186 -44.97 8.49 -8.03
CA GLU A 186 -43.65 8.84 -7.48
C GLU A 186 -43.20 10.23 -7.97
N ALA A 187 -43.55 10.60 -9.21
CA ALA A 187 -43.30 11.93 -9.76
C ALA A 187 -44.42 12.33 -10.71
N ILE A 188 -44.84 13.60 -10.63
CA ILE A 188 -45.91 14.16 -11.45
C ILE A 188 -45.44 15.47 -12.08
N GLN A 189 -45.73 15.65 -13.35
CA GLN A 189 -45.56 16.90 -14.08
C GLN A 189 -46.82 17.23 -14.86
N VAL A 190 -47.27 18.48 -14.79
CA VAL A 190 -48.46 18.98 -15.51
C VAL A 190 -48.03 20.12 -16.41
N ASN A 191 -48.18 19.96 -17.72
CA ASN A 191 -47.84 20.98 -18.74
C ASN A 191 -46.44 21.60 -18.57
N GLY A 192 -45.46 20.82 -18.10
CA GLY A 192 -44.09 21.31 -17.87
C GLY A 192 -43.82 21.87 -16.47
N VAL A 193 -44.80 21.85 -15.57
CA VAL A 193 -44.64 22.25 -14.17
C VAL A 193 -44.48 21.01 -13.30
N ARG A 194 -43.43 20.97 -12.47
CA ARG A 194 -43.14 19.87 -11.54
C ARG A 194 -44.05 19.96 -10.33
N VAL A 195 -44.81 18.90 -10.06
CA VAL A 195 -45.67 18.82 -8.88
C VAL A 195 -44.89 18.21 -7.73
N VAL A 196 -44.77 18.98 -6.66
CA VAL A 196 -44.18 18.64 -5.36
C VAL A 196 -45.16 18.94 -4.21
N ALA A 197 -44.79 18.62 -2.96
CA ALA A 197 -45.67 18.78 -1.79
C ALA A 197 -46.30 20.18 -1.66
N GLY A 198 -45.52 21.25 -1.85
CA GLY A 198 -46.00 22.64 -1.74
C GLY A 198 -46.61 23.23 -3.03
N THR A 199 -46.96 22.40 -4.00
CA THR A 199 -47.58 22.87 -5.25
C THR A 199 -49.02 23.27 -4.98
N TYR A 200 -49.43 24.43 -5.49
CA TYR A 200 -50.79 24.93 -5.41
C TYR A 200 -51.33 25.19 -6.81
N LEU A 201 -52.66 25.18 -6.92
CA LEU A 201 -53.39 25.47 -8.15
C LEU A 201 -54.38 26.59 -7.89
N THR A 202 -54.54 27.50 -8.84
CA THR A 202 -55.53 28.58 -8.79
C THR A 202 -56.18 28.78 -10.14
N ASP A 203 -57.46 29.15 -10.16
CA ASP A 203 -58.15 29.50 -11.39
C ASP A 203 -57.62 30.81 -11.98
N SER A 204 -57.45 30.83 -13.30
CA SER A 204 -57.03 32.00 -14.07
C SER A 204 -57.93 32.16 -15.31
N GLY A 205 -59.20 32.49 -15.08
CA GLY A 205 -60.20 32.64 -16.15
C GLY A 205 -60.62 31.28 -16.70
N LYS A 206 -60.26 30.98 -17.96
CA LYS A 206 -60.49 29.68 -18.63
C LYS A 206 -59.27 28.75 -18.60
N SER A 207 -58.30 29.10 -17.77
CA SER A 207 -57.01 28.44 -17.63
C SER A 207 -56.77 28.19 -16.15
N VAL A 208 -55.82 27.32 -15.84
CA VAL A 208 -55.37 27.09 -14.46
C VAL A 208 -53.94 27.57 -14.33
N GLU A 209 -53.58 28.10 -13.16
CA GLU A 209 -52.21 28.39 -12.79
C GLU A 209 -51.72 27.30 -11.83
N VAL A 210 -50.53 26.75 -12.10
CA VAL A 210 -49.86 25.75 -11.26
C VAL A 210 -48.58 26.36 -10.75
N ASP A 211 -48.51 26.61 -9.44
CA ASP A 211 -47.35 27.21 -8.78
C ASP A 211 -46.84 28.49 -9.47
N GLY A 212 -47.73 29.44 -9.77
CA GLY A 212 -47.36 30.68 -10.46
C GLY A 212 -47.35 30.59 -11.99
N ASN A 213 -47.44 29.38 -12.57
CA ASN A 213 -47.33 29.17 -14.01
C ASN A 213 -48.69 28.93 -14.64
N LYS A 214 -49.14 29.86 -15.48
CA LYS A 214 -50.39 29.70 -16.23
C LYS A 214 -50.26 28.59 -17.27
N ILE A 215 -51.12 27.58 -17.17
CA ILE A 215 -51.21 26.44 -18.08
C ILE A 215 -52.59 26.40 -18.77
N ASN A 216 -52.64 25.89 -19.99
CA ASN A 216 -53.85 25.82 -20.81
C ASN A 216 -54.14 24.39 -21.25
N ALA A 217 -55.40 24.13 -21.59
CA ALA A 217 -55.79 22.89 -22.23
C ALA A 217 -55.05 22.69 -23.58
N PRO A 218 -54.70 21.45 -23.96
CA PRO A 218 -54.90 20.22 -23.19
C PRO A 218 -53.97 20.14 -21.97
N TYR A 219 -54.53 19.69 -20.83
CA TYR A 219 -53.76 19.46 -19.62
C TYR A 219 -53.13 18.07 -19.69
N ARG A 220 -51.81 18.03 -19.81
CA ARG A 220 -51.00 16.82 -19.95
C ARG A 220 -50.25 16.53 -18.66
N PHE A 221 -50.64 15.45 -18.00
CA PHE A 221 -49.95 14.87 -16.87
C PHE A 221 -48.96 13.83 -17.37
N LYS A 222 -47.68 13.99 -17.03
CA LYS A 222 -46.70 12.92 -17.09
C LYS A 222 -46.51 12.39 -15.68
N VAL A 223 -46.83 11.12 -15.46
CA VAL A 223 -46.82 10.51 -14.13
C VAL A 223 -45.92 9.28 -14.15
N ILE A 224 -44.99 9.21 -13.22
CA ILE A 224 -44.16 8.02 -12.96
C ILE A 224 -44.78 7.26 -11.78
N GLY A 225 -44.92 5.95 -11.93
CA GLY A 225 -45.47 5.04 -10.94
C GLY A 225 -45.94 3.75 -11.61
N LYS A 226 -46.56 2.85 -10.85
CA LYS A 226 -47.05 1.56 -11.39
C LYS A 226 -48.27 1.76 -12.27
N PRO A 227 -48.21 1.56 -13.61
CA PRO A 227 -49.35 1.84 -14.50
C PRO A 227 -50.61 1.03 -14.15
N GLN A 228 -50.43 -0.18 -13.62
CA GLN A 228 -51.51 -1.05 -13.17
C GLN A 228 -52.26 -0.52 -11.93
N ASP A 229 -51.67 0.38 -11.16
CA ASP A 229 -52.30 1.01 -10.00
C ASP A 229 -52.85 2.40 -10.38
N LEU A 230 -52.10 3.15 -11.20
CA LEU A 230 -52.43 4.52 -11.61
C LEU A 230 -53.68 4.62 -12.49
N GLU A 231 -53.78 3.82 -13.56
CA GLU A 231 -54.91 3.95 -14.50
C GLU A 231 -56.26 3.54 -13.88
N PRO A 232 -56.37 2.43 -13.13
CA PRO A 232 -57.63 2.08 -12.48
C PRO A 232 -58.08 3.14 -11.47
N ALA A 233 -57.15 3.76 -10.73
CA ALA A 233 -57.47 4.80 -9.75
C ALA A 233 -58.20 6.00 -10.39
N LEU A 234 -57.79 6.41 -11.59
CA LEU A 234 -58.47 7.50 -12.32
C LEU A 234 -59.87 7.13 -12.81
N ASN A 235 -60.12 5.84 -13.04
CA ASN A 235 -61.36 5.31 -13.59
C ASN A 235 -62.34 4.80 -12.52
N ILE A 236 -62.06 5.02 -11.22
CA ILE A 236 -62.98 4.67 -10.14
C ILE A 236 -64.34 5.37 -10.38
N PRO A 237 -65.48 4.68 -10.23
CA PRO A 237 -66.79 5.30 -10.38
C PRO A 237 -66.97 6.54 -9.50
N GLY A 238 -67.39 7.65 -10.09
CA GLY A 238 -67.47 8.95 -9.43
C GLY A 238 -66.12 9.66 -9.25
N GLY A 239 -65.03 9.11 -9.77
CA GLY A 239 -63.67 9.65 -9.69
C GLY A 239 -63.32 10.61 -10.83
N VAL A 240 -62.01 10.79 -11.04
CA VAL A 240 -61.41 11.88 -11.84
C VAL A 240 -61.89 11.90 -13.29
N VAL A 241 -61.86 10.77 -14.01
CA VAL A 241 -62.26 10.72 -15.43
C VAL A 241 -63.71 11.16 -15.60
N GLN A 242 -64.62 10.65 -14.78
CA GLN A 242 -66.04 10.99 -14.87
C GLN A 242 -66.31 12.46 -14.48
N THR A 243 -65.54 13.01 -13.54
CA THR A 243 -65.64 14.42 -13.16
C THR A 243 -65.26 15.34 -14.33
N PHE A 244 -64.20 15.00 -15.08
CA PHE A 244 -63.86 15.73 -16.31
C PHE A 244 -64.91 15.57 -17.41
N GLU A 245 -65.42 14.36 -17.64
CA GLU A 245 -66.42 14.09 -18.68
C GLU A 245 -67.75 14.82 -18.42
N LYS A 246 -68.15 15.00 -17.16
CA LYS A 246 -69.34 15.81 -16.78
C LYS A 246 -69.20 17.27 -17.24
N GLU A 247 -67.99 17.80 -17.19
CA GLU A 247 -67.65 19.14 -17.67
C GLU A 247 -67.36 19.19 -19.18
N GLN A 248 -67.64 18.10 -19.90
CA GLN A 248 -67.44 17.95 -21.35
C GLN A 248 -65.96 18.00 -21.77
N ALA A 249 -65.05 17.72 -20.84
CA ALA A 249 -63.64 17.49 -21.14
C ALA A 249 -63.41 16.02 -21.50
N THR A 250 -62.50 15.76 -22.44
CA THR A 250 -62.15 14.39 -22.87
C THR A 250 -60.85 13.97 -22.21
N VAL A 251 -60.83 12.81 -21.56
CA VAL A 251 -59.64 12.28 -20.90
C VAL A 251 -59.10 11.08 -21.67
N THR A 252 -57.82 11.11 -21.99
CA THR A 252 -57.09 9.98 -22.57
C THR A 252 -55.95 9.56 -21.65
N VAL A 253 -55.83 8.27 -21.37
CA VAL A 253 -54.76 7.70 -20.55
C VAL A 253 -53.93 6.74 -21.40
N GLU A 254 -52.63 6.98 -21.45
CA GLU A 254 -51.66 6.15 -22.19
C GLU A 254 -50.61 5.59 -21.23
N ARG A 255 -50.53 4.27 -21.11
CA ARG A 255 -49.46 3.60 -20.34
C ARG A 255 -48.16 3.59 -21.13
N SER A 256 -47.04 3.73 -20.43
CA SER A 256 -45.71 3.57 -21.03
C SER A 256 -44.73 3.00 -20.01
N ASP A 257 -43.82 2.16 -20.50
CA ASP A 257 -42.69 1.66 -19.70
C ASP A 257 -41.66 2.76 -19.41
N LYS A 258 -41.73 3.89 -20.15
CA LYS A 258 -40.83 5.01 -20.01
C LYS A 258 -41.56 6.34 -20.13
N ILE A 259 -41.89 6.91 -18.99
CA ILE A 259 -42.25 8.30 -18.80
C ILE A 259 -41.02 9.07 -18.32
N VAL A 260 -40.82 10.27 -18.84
CA VAL A 260 -39.77 11.19 -18.41
C VAL A 260 -40.42 12.44 -17.83
N VAL A 261 -40.14 12.68 -16.54
CA VAL A 261 -40.51 13.89 -15.81
C VAL A 261 -39.27 14.76 -15.72
N ASP A 262 -39.18 15.74 -16.62
CA ASP A 262 -38.05 16.63 -16.82
C ASP A 262 -38.27 18.04 -16.27
N ALA A 263 -39.51 18.37 -15.88
CA ALA A 263 -39.79 19.60 -15.16
C ALA A 263 -39.10 19.60 -13.79
N LEU A 264 -38.44 20.72 -13.48
CA LEU A 264 -37.69 20.91 -12.25
C LEU A 264 -38.25 22.09 -11.44
N ARG A 265 -38.20 21.95 -10.12
CA ARG A 265 -38.41 23.02 -9.15
C ARG A 265 -37.08 23.67 -8.82
N ALA A 266 -37.05 24.99 -8.86
CA ALA A 266 -35.90 25.73 -8.34
C ALA A 266 -35.77 25.50 -6.82
N ALA A 267 -34.59 25.10 -6.37
CA ALA A 267 -34.29 25.01 -4.94
C ALA A 267 -34.27 26.42 -4.36
N LYS A 268 -35.23 26.74 -3.48
CA LYS A 268 -35.23 28.01 -2.76
C LYS A 268 -34.31 27.90 -1.55
N GLN A 269 -33.36 28.83 -1.43
CA GLN A 269 -32.55 28.93 -0.23
C GLN A 269 -33.40 29.51 0.90
N PRO A 270 -33.58 28.80 2.04
CA PRO A 270 -34.31 29.33 3.16
C PRO A 270 -33.51 30.42 3.88
N ASP A 271 -34.20 31.48 4.33
CA ASP A 271 -33.56 32.60 5.03
C ASP A 271 -33.05 32.21 6.43
N TYR A 272 -33.81 31.34 7.11
CA TYR A 272 -33.57 30.98 8.52
C TYR A 272 -33.18 29.51 8.72
N ALA A 273 -33.79 28.59 7.98
CA ALA A 273 -33.51 27.17 8.13
C ALA A 273 -32.12 26.83 7.58
N ARG A 274 -31.40 25.93 8.25
CA ARG A 274 -30.09 25.44 7.81
C ARG A 274 -30.07 23.92 7.92
N SER A 275 -29.39 23.26 6.98
CA SER A 275 -29.14 21.83 7.11
C SER A 275 -28.28 21.57 8.35
N SER A 276 -28.61 20.52 9.11
CA SER A 276 -27.73 20.06 10.19
C SER A 276 -26.40 19.59 9.60
N SER A 277 -25.30 19.96 10.24
CA SER A 277 -23.93 19.62 9.81
C SER A 277 -23.48 18.22 10.25
N GLN A 278 -24.39 17.26 10.35
CA GLN A 278 -24.07 15.90 10.79
C GLN A 278 -23.66 15.02 9.62
#